data_AF-A0A1J5G247-F1
#
_entry.id   AF-A0A1J5G247-F1
#
_cell.length_a   1.000
_cell.length_b   1.000
_cell.length_c   1.000
_cell.angle_alpha   90.00
_cell.angle_beta   90.00
_cell.angle_gamma   90.00
#
_symmetry.space_group_name_H-M   'P 1'
#
loop_
_entity.id
_entity.type
_entity.pdbx_description
1 polymer ?
#
loop_
_entity_poly.entity_id
_entity_poly.type
_entity_poly.pdbx_seq_one_letter_code
_entity_poly.pdbx_strand_id
1 'polypeptide(L)'
;MTTQEPDVTFLEYVVKALVDHPSDVKVVRVVDEMGVLITLDVNPGDMGKIIGRDGNTAKAIRTLLRVVGMKNNARVNLKISEPAGGKSSSATKTVEEVIEDLKS
;
A
#
# COMPACT_ATOMS: atom_id res chain seq x y z
N MET A 1 -15.33 -21.23 -10.53
CA MET A 1 -14.77 -19.93 -10.93
C MET A 1 -15.05 -18.97 -9.79
N THR A 2 -14.04 -18.63 -9.00
CA THR A 2 -14.20 -17.66 -7.90
C THR A 2 -14.42 -16.30 -8.54
N THR A 3 -15.62 -15.72 -8.38
CA THR A 3 -15.90 -14.36 -8.86
C THR A 3 -14.98 -13.42 -8.10
N GLN A 4 -13.93 -12.95 -8.75
CA GLN A 4 -12.97 -12.05 -8.13
C GLN A 4 -13.65 -10.68 -7.95
N GLU A 5 -13.61 -10.12 -6.75
CA GLU A 5 -14.26 -8.85 -6.44
C GLU A 5 -13.68 -7.71 -7.29
N PRO A 6 -14.48 -6.69 -7.67
CA PRO A 6 -14.05 -5.66 -8.61
C PRO A 6 -12.86 -4.83 -8.10
N ASP A 7 -12.80 -4.63 -6.78
CA ASP A 7 -11.75 -3.91 -6.07
C ASP A 7 -10.41 -4.67 -6.10
N VAL A 8 -10.44 -5.98 -5.88
CA VAL A 8 -9.26 -6.86 -5.97
C VAL A 8 -8.72 -6.90 -7.39
N THR A 9 -9.60 -7.14 -8.37
CA THR A 9 -9.24 -7.21 -9.79
C THR A 9 -8.59 -5.91 -10.26
N PHE A 10 -9.17 -4.77 -9.88
CA PHE A 10 -8.63 -3.46 -10.21
C PHE A 10 -7.25 -3.23 -9.57
N LEU A 11 -7.09 -3.54 -8.28
CA LEU A 11 -5.81 -3.36 -7.60
C LEU A 11 -4.72 -4.24 -8.21
N GLU A 12 -5.01 -5.52 -8.43
CA GLU A 12 -4.06 -6.44 -9.06
C GLU A 12 -3.62 -5.95 -10.44
N TYR A 13 -4.57 -5.50 -11.28
CA TYR A 13 -4.28 -4.96 -12.59
C TYR A 13 -3.33 -3.75 -12.53
N VAL A 14 -3.65 -2.77 -11.68
CA VAL A 14 -2.84 -1.56 -11.54
C VAL A 14 -1.45 -1.89 -10.99
N VAL A 15 -1.37 -2.70 -9.93
CA VAL A 15 -0.08 -3.01 -9.28
C VAL A 15 0.79 -3.83 -10.20
N LYS A 16 0.26 -4.89 -10.85
CA LYS A 16 1.05 -5.73 -11.76
C LYS A 16 1.60 -4.94 -12.96
N ALA A 17 0.95 -3.84 -13.36
CA ALA A 17 1.46 -2.96 -14.41
C ALA A 17 2.59 -2.00 -13.96
N LEU A 18 2.79 -1.82 -12.65
CA LEU A 18 3.76 -0.88 -12.08
C LEU A 18 5.05 -1.53 -11.56
N VAL A 19 5.05 -2.85 -11.38
CA VAL A 19 6.12 -3.60 -10.71
C VAL A 19 6.96 -4.42 -11.70
N ASP A 20 8.20 -4.74 -11.32
CA ASP A 20 9.04 -5.65 -12.09
C ASP A 20 8.73 -7.12 -11.79
N HIS A 21 8.17 -7.43 -10.60
CA HIS A 21 7.83 -8.79 -10.17
C HIS A 21 6.32 -8.98 -10.03
N PRO A 22 5.55 -9.05 -11.15
CA PRO A 22 4.09 -9.18 -11.10
C PRO A 22 3.61 -10.52 -10.52
N SER A 23 4.46 -11.55 -10.49
CA SER A 23 4.20 -12.85 -9.86
C SER A 23 4.12 -12.77 -8.33
N ASP A 24 4.78 -11.77 -7.75
CA ASP A 24 4.94 -11.63 -6.30
C ASP A 24 3.86 -10.72 -5.70
N VAL A 25 2.94 -10.22 -6.53
CA VAL A 25 1.80 -9.41 -6.13
C VAL A 25 0.73 -10.32 -5.54
N LYS A 26 0.44 -10.15 -4.25
CA LYS A 26 -0.64 -10.85 -3.56
C LYS A 26 -1.60 -9.85 -2.97
N VAL A 27 -2.89 -10.05 -3.24
CA VAL A 27 -3.97 -9.22 -2.72
C VAL A 27 -4.88 -10.08 -1.86
N VAL A 28 -5.03 -9.68 -0.59
CA VAL A 28 -5.91 -10.35 0.37
C VAL A 28 -7.04 -9.40 0.73
N ARG A 29 -8.29 -9.84 0.53
CA ARG A 29 -9.48 -9.08 0.90
C ARG A 29 -10.14 -9.70 2.12
N VAL A 30 -10.36 -8.88 3.15
CA VAL A 30 -11.08 -9.24 4.37
C VAL A 30 -12.26 -8.30 4.53
N VAL A 31 -13.44 -8.85 4.84
CA VAL A 31 -14.65 -8.08 5.11
C VAL A 31 -14.97 -8.20 6.60
N ASP A 32 -15.22 -7.07 7.24
CA ASP A 32 -15.64 -6.97 8.64
C ASP A 32 -16.81 -5.99 8.80
N GLU A 33 -17.21 -5.73 10.05
CA GLU A 33 -18.30 -4.80 10.37
C GLU A 33 -17.98 -3.34 10.02
N MET A 34 -16.70 -2.97 9.89
CA MET A 34 -16.25 -1.61 9.57
C MET A 34 -16.04 -1.38 8.06
N GLY A 35 -16.04 -2.45 7.26
CA GLY A 35 -15.98 -2.40 5.81
C GLY A 35 -15.08 -3.48 5.21
N VAL A 36 -14.25 -3.06 4.24
CA VAL A 36 -13.38 -3.95 3.48
C VAL A 36 -11.93 -3.53 3.69
N LEU A 37 -11.11 -4.43 4.21
CA LEU A 37 -9.67 -4.28 4.29
C LEU A 37 -9.01 -5.09 3.17
N ILE A 38 -8.31 -4.39 2.28
CA ILE A 38 -7.47 -4.99 1.26
C ILE A 38 -6.02 -4.86 1.71
N THR A 39 -5.33 -5.98 1.80
CA THR A 39 -3.89 -6.04 2.08
C THR A 39 -3.15 -6.38 0.79
N LEU A 40 -2.14 -5.58 0.47
CA LEU A 40 -1.26 -5.76 -0.67
C LEU A 40 0.13 -6.16 -0.18
N ASP A 41 0.58 -7.34 -0.60
CA ASP A 41 1.96 -7.78 -0.47
C ASP A 41 2.63 -7.73 -1.84
N VAL A 42 3.85 -7.20 -1.90
CA VAL A 42 4.66 -7.15 -3.13
C VAL A 42 6.11 -7.49 -2.82
N ASN A 43 6.90 -7.73 -3.86
CA ASN A 43 8.34 -7.92 -3.75
C ASN A 43 9.01 -6.69 -3.10
N PRO A 44 10.02 -6.87 -2.21
CA PRO A 44 10.78 -5.75 -1.62
C PRO A 44 11.37 -4.77 -2.65
N GLY A 45 11.82 -5.27 -3.80
CA GLY A 45 12.38 -4.45 -4.88
C GLY A 45 11.36 -3.50 -5.53
N ASP A 46 10.07 -3.81 -5.42
CA ASP A 46 8.98 -3.03 -6.01
C ASP A 46 8.33 -2.06 -5.04
N MET A 47 8.66 -2.14 -3.74
CA MET A 47 8.02 -1.32 -2.71
C MET A 47 8.20 0.17 -2.98
N GLY A 48 9.38 0.59 -3.42
CA GLY A 48 9.65 1.99 -3.77
C GLY A 48 8.72 2.54 -4.86
N LYS A 49 8.33 1.70 -5.83
CA LYS A 49 7.41 2.09 -6.91
C LYS A 49 5.97 2.22 -6.43
N ILE A 50 5.55 1.31 -5.55
CA ILE A 50 4.18 1.28 -5.00
C ILE A 50 3.95 2.39 -3.99
N ILE A 51 4.91 2.65 -3.10
CA ILE A 51 4.86 3.80 -2.21
C ILE A 51 4.93 5.08 -3.04
N GLY A 52 5.91 5.15 -3.95
CA GLY A 52 6.17 6.34 -4.76
C GLY A 52 6.78 7.48 -3.93
N ARG A 53 7.18 8.55 -4.62
CA ARG A 53 7.74 9.74 -3.96
C ARG A 53 6.70 10.36 -3.00
N ASP A 54 7.10 10.56 -1.75
CA ASP A 54 6.25 11.08 -0.66
C ASP A 54 4.95 10.28 -0.44
N GLY A 55 4.92 9.01 -0.86
CA GLY A 55 3.71 8.18 -0.75
C GLY A 55 2.61 8.51 -1.78
N ASN A 56 2.90 9.34 -2.78
CA ASN A 56 1.90 9.83 -3.73
C ASN A 56 1.25 8.70 -4.55
N THR A 57 2.02 7.70 -4.99
CA THR A 57 1.48 6.56 -5.75
C THR A 57 0.50 5.76 -4.88
N ALA A 58 0.91 5.41 -3.65
CA ALA A 58 0.05 4.70 -2.72
C ALA A 58 -1.21 5.51 -2.36
N LYS A 59 -1.10 6.85 -2.25
CA LYS A 59 -2.24 7.74 -2.02
C LYS A 59 -3.22 7.74 -3.21
N ALA A 60 -2.71 7.80 -4.43
CA ALA A 60 -3.53 7.74 -5.64
C ALA A 60 -4.30 6.41 -5.74
N ILE A 61 -3.61 5.28 -5.51
CA ILE A 61 -4.23 3.95 -5.51
C ILE A 61 -5.34 3.87 -4.45
N ARG A 62 -5.10 4.37 -3.23
CA ARG A 62 -6.12 4.44 -2.16
C ARG A 62 -7.36 5.22 -2.58
N THR A 63 -7.17 6.37 -3.24
CA THR A 63 -8.29 7.18 -3.73
C THR A 63 -9.11 6.44 -4.78
N LEU A 64 -8.44 5.80 -5.74
CA LEU A 64 -9.11 5.02 -6.79
C LEU A 64 -9.90 3.84 -6.18
N LEU A 65 -9.31 3.11 -5.23
CA LEU A 65 -10.00 2.03 -4.52
C LEU A 65 -11.23 2.50 -3.75
N ARG A 66 -11.18 3.69 -3.14
CA ARG A 66 -12.36 4.27 -2.47
C ARG A 66 -13.49 4.54 -3.47
N VAL A 67 -13.17 5.08 -4.64
CA VAL A 67 -14.17 5.33 -5.70
C VAL A 67 -14.77 4.00 -6.20
N VAL A 68 -13.96 2.96 -6.41
CA VAL A 68 -14.43 1.63 -6.79
C VAL A 68 -15.33 1.03 -5.70
N GLY A 69 -14.91 1.10 -4.43
CA GLY A 69 -15.68 0.60 -3.30
C GLY A 69 -17.01 1.33 -3.08
N MET A 70 -17.04 2.65 -3.27
CA MET A 70 -18.25 3.45 -3.14
C MET A 70 -19.35 3.02 -4.13
N LYS A 71 -18.97 2.62 -5.36
CA LYS A 71 -19.95 2.08 -6.33
C LYS A 71 -20.62 0.80 -5.85
N ASN A 72 -19.97 0.06 -4.95
CA ASN A 72 -20.45 -1.20 -4.37
C ASN A 72 -20.92 -1.01 -2.92
N ASN A 73 -21.19 0.23 -2.48
CA ASN A 73 -21.62 0.56 -1.12
C ASN A 73 -20.67 0.06 0.00
N ALA A 74 -19.38 -0.12 -0.32
CA ALA A 74 -18.38 -0.69 0.56
C ALA A 74 -17.29 0.33 0.92
N ARG A 75 -16.95 0.42 2.21
CA ARG A 75 -15.83 1.25 2.68
C ARG A 75 -14.52 0.47 2.56
N VAL A 76 -13.79 0.72 1.48
CA VAL A 76 -12.53 0.02 1.18
C VAL A 76 -11.31 0.77 1.74
N ASN A 77 -10.46 0.06 2.46
CA ASN A 77 -9.15 0.53 2.94
C ASN A 77 -8.02 -0.36 2.40
N LEU A 78 -6.91 0.26 2.02
CA LEU A 78 -5.71 -0.43 1.54
C LEU A 78 -4.59 -0.37 2.57
N LYS A 79 -4.12 -1.54 2.99
CA LYS A 79 -2.87 -1.76 3.72
C LYS A 79 -1.82 -2.30 2.75
N ILE A 80 -0.63 -1.73 2.77
CA ILE A 80 0.52 -2.24 2.01
C ILE A 80 1.44 -2.85 3.06
N SER A 81 1.72 -4.16 2.96
CA SER A 81 2.58 -4.82 3.92
C SER A 81 4.04 -4.54 3.60
N GLU A 82 4.80 -4.17 4.62
CA GLU A 82 6.25 -4.14 4.51
C GLU A 82 6.77 -5.58 4.51
N PRO A 83 7.61 -5.97 3.54
CA PRO A 83 8.24 -7.28 3.58
C PRO A 83 9.22 -7.35 4.76
N ALA A 84 9.31 -8.52 5.38
CA ALA A 84 10.24 -8.77 6.47
C ALA A 84 11.67 -8.38 6.04
N GLY A 85 12.22 -7.33 6.65
CA GLY A 85 13.56 -6.80 6.33
C GLY A 85 13.58 -5.40 5.71
N GLY A 86 12.44 -4.73 5.55
CA GLY A 86 12.38 -3.32 5.16
C GLY A 86 13.08 -2.43 6.17
N LYS A 87 14.29 -1.97 5.86
CA LYS A 87 14.95 -0.90 6.62
C LYS A 87 14.01 0.30 6.62
N SER A 88 13.52 0.67 7.78
CA SER A 88 12.82 1.93 8.01
C SER A 88 13.77 3.07 7.62
N SER A 89 13.72 3.51 6.36
CA SER A 89 14.27 4.80 5.95
C SER A 89 13.29 5.92 6.27
N SER A 90 12.48 5.76 7.32
CA SER A 90 12.04 6.91 8.09
C SER A 90 13.26 7.38 8.87
N ALA A 91 14.05 8.24 8.24
CA ALA A 91 14.91 9.18 8.94
C ALA A 91 14.00 10.10 9.76
N THR A 92 13.44 9.57 10.85
CA THR A 92 13.08 10.39 11.98
C THR A 92 14.43 10.70 12.61
N LYS A 93 14.92 11.94 12.47
CA LYS A 93 16.05 12.41 13.28
C LYS A 93 15.76 11.95 14.71
N THR A 94 16.63 11.11 15.27
CA THR A 94 16.46 10.68 16.65
C THR A 94 16.61 11.93 17.52
N VAL A 95 15.88 12.00 18.64
CA VAL A 95 15.86 13.17 19.51
C VAL A 95 17.29 13.58 19.94
N GLU A 96 18.22 12.63 19.99
CA GLU A 96 19.67 12.85 20.16
C GLU A 96 20.34 13.75 19.10
N GLU A 97 19.90 13.75 17.85
CA GLU A 97 20.54 14.50 16.76
C GLU A 97 20.11 15.98 16.76
N VAL A 98 18.90 16.28 17.23
CA VAL A 98 18.41 17.67 17.35
C VAL A 98 18.95 18.41 18.58
N ILE A 99 19.40 17.69 19.62
CA ILE A 99 19.98 18.32 20.82
C ILE A 99 21.46 18.71 20.63
N GLU A 100 22.18 18.12 19.68
CA GLU A 100 23.56 18.49 19.36
C GLU A 100 23.63 19.79 18.53
N ASP A 101 22.74 19.97 17.55
CA ASP A 101 22.65 21.17 16.71
C ASP A 101 22.32 22.44 17.53
N LEU A 102 21.66 22.30 18.69
CA LEU A 102 21.30 23.42 19.58
C LEU A 102 22.42 23.83 20.55
N LYS A 103 23.49 23.04 20.67
CA LYS A 103 24.63 23.30 21.57
C LYS A 103 25.86 23.86 20.85
N SER A 104 25.76 24.09 19.53
CA SER A 104 26.81 24.71 18.71
C SER A 104 26.56 26.19 18.48
#